data_AF-A0A7W9H776-F1
#
_entry.id   AF-A0A7W9H776-F1
#
_cell.length_a   1.000
_cell.length_b   1.000
_cell.length_c   1.000
_cell.angle_alpha   90.00
_cell.angle_beta   90.00
_cell.angle_gamma   90.00
#
_symmetry.space_group_name_H-M   'P 1'
#
loop_
_entity.id
_entity.type
_entity.pdbx_description
1 polymer ?
#
loop_
_entity_poly.entity_id
_entity_poly.type
_entity_poly.pdbx_seq_one_letter_code
_entity_poly.pdbx_strand_id
1 'polypeptide(L)'
;MDRLVHHELRAVVSVLAAAAVALTAVGLARGFSPPSEPGRLGLYAAAVVASIGVWTLLKATRIKWFSDVRDFEKAVRLDGTDPAPAAERFLRDRPFSPRMFVLYTLFAVPLALWEPWTAVICLWSALDWLGQAAVAAHWERRHGLLLWRGHVDGRPWELSVSRRPPTRTATGARPA
;
A
#
# COMPACT_ATOMS: atom_id res chain seq x y z
N MET A 1 6.30 -15.68 -2.90
CA MET A 1 6.26 -14.49 -3.78
C MET A 1 4.96 -13.74 -3.55
N ASP A 2 5.04 -12.42 -3.52
CA ASP A 2 3.88 -11.55 -3.35
C ASP A 2 3.94 -10.44 -4.40
N ARG A 3 2.80 -10.05 -4.97
CA ARG A 3 2.77 -8.90 -5.87
C ARG A 3 2.98 -7.66 -5.02
N LEU A 4 3.87 -6.77 -5.44
CA LEU A 4 4.19 -5.57 -4.66
C LEU A 4 2.92 -4.76 -4.35
N VAL A 5 2.08 -4.52 -5.36
CA VAL A 5 0.80 -3.79 -5.20
C VAL A 5 -0.11 -4.45 -4.16
N HIS A 6 -0.21 -5.78 -4.14
CA HIS A 6 -1.07 -6.48 -3.17
C HIS A 6 -0.47 -6.45 -1.76
N HIS A 7 0.86 -6.53 -1.65
CA HIS A 7 1.55 -6.38 -0.38
C HIS A 7 1.27 -5.01 0.23
N GLU A 8 1.50 -3.95 -0.53
CA GLU A 8 1.29 -2.57 -0.08
C GLU A 8 -0.18 -2.33 0.28
N LEU A 9 -1.13 -2.77 -0.55
CA LEU A 9 -2.57 -2.61 -0.24
C LEU A 9 -2.99 -3.34 1.04
N ARG A 10 -2.51 -4.57 1.28
CA ARG A 10 -2.76 -5.26 2.55
C ARG A 10 -2.21 -4.49 3.73
N ALA A 11 -1.01 -3.95 3.56
CA ALA A 11 -0.32 -3.19 4.57
C ALA A 11 -1.13 -1.93 4.91
N VAL A 12 -1.64 -1.21 3.90
CA VAL A 12 -2.60 -0.09 4.06
C VAL A 12 -3.82 -0.50 4.85
N VAL A 13 -4.52 -1.57 4.44
CA VAL A 13 -5.74 -2.06 5.14
C VAL A 13 -5.44 -2.39 6.59
N SER A 14 -4.30 -3.04 6.85
CA SER A 14 -3.89 -3.45 8.20
C SER A 14 -3.59 -2.25 9.11
N VAL A 15 -2.92 -1.22 8.58
CA VAL A 15 -2.59 -0.01 9.32
C VAL A 15 -3.82 0.85 9.57
N LEU A 16 -4.72 0.97 8.59
CA LEU A 16 -5.99 1.68 8.77
C LEU A 16 -6.85 0.98 9.83
N ALA A 17 -6.90 -0.35 9.85
CA ALA A 17 -7.59 -1.10 10.90
C ALA A 17 -6.97 -0.84 12.29
N ALA A 18 -5.64 -0.85 12.40
CA ALA A 18 -4.95 -0.54 13.66
C ALA A 18 -5.22 0.91 14.11
N ALA A 19 -5.20 1.87 13.19
CA ALA A 19 -5.52 3.26 13.46
C ALA A 19 -6.96 3.43 13.95
N ALA A 20 -7.92 2.73 13.33
CA ALA A 20 -9.31 2.72 13.78
C ALA A 20 -9.43 2.19 15.21
N VAL A 21 -8.78 1.06 15.53
CA VAL A 21 -8.75 0.49 16.89
C VAL A 21 -8.16 1.49 17.89
N ALA A 22 -7.05 2.14 17.55
CA ALA A 22 -6.42 3.15 18.41
C ALA A 22 -7.34 4.35 18.65
N LEU A 23 -7.97 4.89 17.61
CA LEU A 23 -8.93 6.00 17.73
C LEU A 23 -10.16 5.60 18.55
N THR A 24 -10.68 4.39 18.38
CA THR A 24 -11.77 3.87 19.19
C THR A 24 -11.35 3.74 20.66
N ALA A 25 -10.16 3.21 20.95
CA ALA A 25 -9.64 3.10 22.30
C ALA A 25 -9.50 4.48 22.97
N VAL A 26 -8.99 5.47 22.26
CA VAL A 26 -8.91 6.87 22.74
C VAL A 26 -10.30 7.44 22.99
N GLY A 27 -11.23 7.28 22.06
CA GLY A 27 -12.60 7.78 22.21
C GLY A 27 -13.36 7.13 23.37
N LEU A 28 -13.12 5.84 23.64
CA LEU A 28 -13.67 5.15 24.81
C LEU A 28 -13.01 5.61 26.12
N ALA A 29 -11.70 5.86 26.13
CA ALA A 29 -10.96 6.24 27.34
C ALA A 29 -11.10 7.73 27.71
N ARG A 30 -11.18 8.62 26.70
CA ARG A 30 -11.17 10.07 26.87
C ARG A 30 -12.49 10.75 26.46
N GLY A 31 -13.43 10.00 25.89
CA GLY A 31 -14.65 10.52 25.30
C GLY A 31 -14.47 10.99 23.85
N PHE A 32 -15.56 10.98 23.08
CA PHE A 32 -15.61 11.58 21.74
C PHE A 32 -16.01 13.05 21.87
N SER A 33 -15.04 13.95 21.83
CA SER A 33 -15.34 15.37 21.70
C SER A 33 -15.91 15.65 20.31
N PRO A 34 -17.11 16.26 20.20
CA PRO A 34 -17.61 16.67 18.90
C PRO A 34 -16.64 17.68 18.26
N PRO A 35 -16.50 17.66 16.94
CA PRO A 35 -15.68 18.65 16.25
C PRO A 35 -16.16 20.06 16.62
N SER A 36 -15.24 20.89 17.10
CA SER A 36 -15.56 22.22 17.64
C SER A 36 -16.13 23.18 16.59
N GLU A 37 -15.92 22.91 15.30
CA GLU A 37 -16.43 23.73 14.20
C GLU A 37 -16.95 22.87 13.03
N PRO A 38 -18.23 23.03 12.63
CA PRO A 38 -18.74 22.41 11.41
C PRO A 38 -18.03 23.02 10.19
N GLY A 39 -17.41 22.18 9.37
CA GLY A 39 -16.67 22.57 8.16
C GLY A 39 -15.15 22.39 8.25
N ARG A 40 -14.56 22.50 9.45
CA ARG A 40 -13.11 22.25 9.65
C ARG A 40 -12.70 20.84 9.30
N LEU A 41 -13.52 19.85 9.65
CA LEU A 41 -13.29 18.44 9.28
C LEU A 41 -13.18 18.24 7.77
N GLY A 42 -14.05 18.91 6.99
CA GLY A 42 -14.01 18.84 5.53
C GLY A 42 -12.72 19.43 4.97
N LEU A 43 -12.29 20.58 5.51
CA LEU A 43 -11.02 21.20 5.15
C LEU A 43 -9.83 20.32 5.50
N TYR A 44 -9.80 19.71 6.70
CA TYR A 44 -8.74 18.78 7.10
C TYR A 44 -8.70 17.55 6.20
N ALA A 45 -9.85 16.96 5.90
CA ALA A 45 -9.94 15.82 4.99
C ALA A 45 -9.43 16.20 3.58
N ALA A 46 -9.83 17.36 3.06
CA ALA A 46 -9.37 17.86 1.76
C ALA A 46 -7.86 18.14 1.76
N ALA A 47 -7.32 18.73 2.82
CA ALA A 47 -5.89 18.98 2.99
C ALA A 47 -5.11 17.65 3.02
N VAL A 48 -5.59 16.65 3.76
CA VAL A 48 -5.01 15.31 3.78
C VAL A 48 -5.01 14.70 2.38
N VAL A 49 -6.13 14.73 1.65
CA VAL A 49 -6.23 14.25 0.27
C VAL A 49 -5.27 14.98 -0.67
N ALA A 50 -5.16 16.30 -0.56
CA ALA A 50 -4.24 17.09 -1.36
C ALA A 50 -2.77 16.74 -1.06
N SER A 51 -2.40 16.63 0.22
CA SER A 51 -1.06 16.20 0.64
C SER A 51 -0.71 14.80 0.15
N ILE A 52 -1.67 13.87 0.17
CA ILE A 52 -1.50 12.52 -0.40
C ILE A 52 -1.23 12.61 -1.90
N GLY A 53 -2.00 13.42 -2.63
CA GLY A 53 -1.82 13.63 -4.05
C GLY A 53 -0.42 14.16 -4.37
N VAL A 54 0.01 15.22 -3.68
CA VAL A 54 1.35 15.82 -3.85
C VAL A 54 2.46 14.81 -3.54
N TRP A 55 2.36 14.08 -2.42
CA TRP A 55 3.35 13.08 -2.03
C TRP A 55 3.44 11.93 -3.03
N THR A 56 2.29 11.45 -3.51
CA THR A 56 2.21 10.39 -4.54
C THR A 56 2.82 10.85 -5.85
N LEU A 57 2.57 12.11 -6.25
CA LEU A 57 3.18 12.71 -7.45
C LEU A 57 4.69 12.82 -7.30
N LEU A 58 5.18 13.26 -6.13
CA LEU A 58 6.62 13.31 -5.83
C LEU A 58 7.26 11.93 -5.95
N LYS A 59 6.62 10.89 -5.40
CA LYS A 59 7.10 9.50 -5.54
C LYS A 59 7.08 8.97 -6.98
N ALA A 60 6.11 9.41 -7.77
CA ALA A 60 6.01 9.07 -9.18
C ALA A 60 7.09 9.76 -10.05
N THR A 61 7.73 10.84 -9.56
CA THR A 61 8.80 11.50 -10.30
C THR A 61 10.09 10.66 -10.34
N ARG A 62 10.99 10.97 -11.28
CA ARG A 62 12.33 10.35 -11.39
C ARG A 62 13.37 10.99 -10.45
N ILE A 63 12.96 11.71 -9.41
CA ILE A 63 13.88 12.41 -8.50
C ILE A 63 14.63 11.37 -7.66
N LYS A 64 15.97 11.45 -7.65
CA LYS A 64 16.88 10.43 -7.08
C LYS A 64 16.54 9.98 -5.64
N TRP A 65 15.98 10.87 -4.82
CA TRP A 65 15.65 10.59 -3.42
C TRP A 65 14.22 10.10 -3.19
N PHE A 66 13.31 10.30 -4.13
CA PHE A 66 11.89 10.02 -3.97
C PHE A 66 11.36 9.01 -4.99
N SER A 67 12.17 8.60 -5.97
CA SER A 67 11.70 7.82 -7.11
C SER A 67 11.68 6.32 -6.85
N ASP A 68 10.50 5.80 -6.53
CA ASP A 68 10.23 4.36 -6.54
C ASP A 68 10.39 3.78 -7.96
N VAL A 69 10.09 4.59 -8.99
CA VAL A 69 10.18 4.21 -10.41
C VAL A 69 11.60 3.77 -10.80
N ARG A 70 12.63 4.42 -10.25
CA ARG A 70 14.02 4.07 -10.54
C ARG A 70 14.39 2.68 -9.99
N ASP A 71 13.78 2.27 -8.88
CA ASP A 71 14.01 0.94 -8.32
C ASP A 71 13.19 -0.13 -9.07
N PHE A 72 12.04 0.23 -9.62
CA PHE A 72 11.30 -0.64 -10.55
C PHE A 72 12.07 -0.90 -11.84
N GLU A 73 12.78 0.11 -12.37
CA GLU A 73 13.62 -0.05 -13.57
C GLU A 73 14.84 -0.96 -13.32
N LYS A 74 15.32 -1.05 -12.08
CA LYS A 74 16.40 -1.97 -11.69
C LYS A 74 15.92 -3.39 -11.39
N ALA A 75 14.61 -3.62 -11.34
CA ALA A 75 14.06 -4.91 -10.96
C ALA A 75 14.55 -6.01 -11.91
N VAL A 76 14.94 -7.14 -11.34
CA VAL A 76 15.50 -8.28 -12.08
C VAL A 76 14.42 -8.87 -12.97
N ARG A 77 14.70 -9.00 -14.27
CA ARG A 77 13.79 -9.66 -15.21
C ARG A 77 13.78 -11.15 -14.97
N LEU A 78 12.58 -11.71 -14.86
CA LEU A 78 12.39 -13.15 -14.80
C LEU A 78 12.35 -13.71 -16.22
N ASP A 79 13.41 -14.40 -16.63
CA ASP A 79 13.48 -15.04 -17.94
C ASP A 79 12.54 -16.26 -18.02
N GLY A 80 11.30 -15.98 -18.42
CA GLY A 80 10.61 -16.71 -19.49
C GLY A 80 10.14 -18.15 -19.30
N THR A 81 10.31 -18.83 -18.16
CA THR A 81 9.95 -20.27 -18.09
C THR A 81 8.92 -20.62 -17.02
N ASP A 82 8.81 -19.85 -15.93
CA ASP A 82 7.80 -20.14 -14.92
C ASP A 82 6.48 -19.41 -15.22
N PRO A 83 5.34 -20.12 -15.19
CA PRO A 83 4.04 -19.50 -15.34
C PRO A 83 3.88 -18.45 -14.25
N ALA A 84 3.72 -17.18 -14.66
CA ALA A 84 3.46 -16.09 -13.74
C ALA A 84 2.33 -16.51 -12.78
N PRO A 85 2.58 -16.56 -11.46
CA PRO A 85 1.59 -17.04 -10.51
C PRO A 85 0.31 -16.21 -10.67
N ALA A 86 -0.84 -16.88 -10.67
CA ALA A 86 -2.12 -16.27 -10.99
C ALA A 86 -2.39 -15.05 -10.08
N ALA A 87 -2.16 -13.85 -10.62
CA ALA A 87 -2.21 -12.60 -9.87
C ALA A 87 -3.62 -12.28 -9.33
N GLU A 88 -4.67 -12.89 -9.90
CA GLU A 88 -6.06 -12.53 -9.61
C GLU A 88 -6.63 -13.12 -8.32
N ARG A 89 -6.03 -14.16 -7.73
CA ARG A 89 -6.59 -14.82 -6.54
C ARG A 89 -6.14 -14.21 -5.20
N PHE A 90 -4.97 -13.56 -5.17
CA PHE A 90 -4.31 -13.23 -3.90
C PHE A 90 -5.00 -12.15 -3.06
N LEU A 91 -5.61 -11.11 -3.64
CA LEU A 91 -6.35 -10.11 -2.86
C LEU A 91 -7.65 -10.67 -2.28
N ARG A 92 -8.27 -11.63 -2.97
CA ARG A 92 -9.54 -12.25 -2.55
C ARG A 92 -9.32 -13.18 -1.35
N ASP A 93 -8.20 -13.89 -1.35
CA ASP A 93 -7.91 -14.92 -0.34
C ASP A 93 -7.31 -14.34 0.95
N ARG A 94 -6.60 -13.21 0.87
CA ARG A 94 -5.93 -12.62 2.05
C ARG A 94 -5.79 -11.09 1.95
N PRO A 95 -6.85 -10.30 2.18
CA PRO A 95 -6.80 -8.83 2.11
C PRO A 95 -6.07 -8.19 3.30
N PHE A 96 -5.66 -8.97 4.29
CA PHE A 96 -5.19 -8.48 5.58
C PHE A 96 -3.85 -9.12 5.98
N SER A 97 -2.97 -8.31 6.56
CA SER A 97 -1.69 -8.74 7.12
C SER A 97 -1.75 -8.73 8.65
N PRO A 98 -2.03 -9.87 9.31
CA PRO A 98 -2.19 -9.91 10.77
C PRO A 98 -0.93 -9.46 11.50
N ARG A 99 0.26 -9.76 10.93
CA ARG A 99 1.54 -9.31 11.50
C ARG A 99 1.64 -7.79 11.54
N MET A 100 1.33 -7.11 10.44
CA MET A 100 1.39 -5.64 10.39
C MET A 100 0.35 -5.02 11.32
N PHE A 101 -0.87 -5.57 11.33
CA PHE A 101 -1.93 -5.12 12.23
C PHE A 101 -1.51 -5.23 13.71
N VAL A 102 -0.99 -6.39 14.15
CA VAL A 102 -0.56 -6.59 15.54
C VAL A 102 0.56 -5.62 15.89
N LEU A 103 1.58 -5.49 15.03
CA LEU A 103 2.68 -4.56 15.27
C LEU A 103 2.18 -3.11 15.41
N TYR A 104 1.40 -2.63 14.44
CA TYR A 104 0.89 -1.26 14.49
C TYR A 104 -0.03 -1.06 15.68
N THR A 105 -0.92 -2.00 16.00
CA THR A 105 -1.85 -1.87 17.14
C THR A 105 -1.09 -1.81 18.46
N LEU A 106 -0.06 -2.65 18.62
CA LEU A 106 0.78 -2.70 19.83
C LEU A 106 1.44 -1.36 20.14
N PHE A 107 1.86 -0.62 19.11
CA PHE A 107 2.48 0.71 19.29
C PHE A 107 1.45 1.85 19.26
N ALA A 108 0.48 1.80 18.35
CA ALA A 108 -0.47 2.87 18.13
C ALA A 108 -1.42 3.07 19.30
N VAL A 109 -1.90 1.98 19.94
CA VAL A 109 -2.86 2.09 21.03
C VAL A 109 -2.26 2.78 22.26
N PRO A 110 -1.10 2.33 22.81
CA PRO A 110 -0.49 3.02 23.96
C PRO A 110 -0.08 4.46 23.63
N LEU A 111 0.48 4.69 22.44
CA LEU A 111 0.89 6.04 22.02
C LEU A 111 -0.32 6.97 21.87
N ALA A 112 -1.42 6.50 21.29
CA ALA A 112 -2.63 7.32 21.13
C ALA A 112 -3.32 7.59 22.47
N LEU A 113 -3.26 6.63 23.40
CA LEU A 113 -3.74 6.80 24.77
C LEU A 113 -2.87 7.74 25.60
N TRP A 114 -1.59 7.91 25.28
CA TRP A 114 -0.72 8.93 25.86
C TRP A 114 -0.99 10.29 25.19
N GLU A 115 -0.98 10.32 23.87
CA GLU A 115 -1.08 11.52 23.05
C GLU A 115 -1.94 11.27 21.78
N PRO A 116 -3.19 11.79 21.70
CA PRO A 116 -4.17 11.40 20.68
C PRO A 116 -3.74 11.68 19.24
N TRP A 117 -2.93 12.72 19.01
CA TRP A 117 -2.48 13.07 17.66
C TRP A 117 -1.54 12.02 17.06
N THR A 118 -0.97 11.11 17.85
CA THR A 118 -0.10 10.05 17.35
C THR A 118 -0.83 9.06 16.43
N ALA A 119 -2.17 8.97 16.50
CA ALA A 119 -2.96 8.22 15.53
C ALA A 119 -2.78 8.74 14.08
N VAL A 120 -2.44 10.02 13.91
CA VAL A 120 -2.12 10.63 12.61
C VAL A 120 -0.86 10.01 12.01
N ILE A 121 0.08 9.51 12.81
CA ILE A 121 1.31 8.84 12.33
C ILE A 121 0.97 7.53 11.62
N CYS A 122 -0.01 6.78 12.15
CA CYS A 122 -0.49 5.56 11.51
C CYS A 122 -1.16 5.88 10.18
N LEU A 123 -1.98 6.94 10.16
CA LEU A 123 -2.60 7.41 8.93
C LEU A 123 -1.54 7.81 7.89
N TRP A 124 -0.53 8.59 8.29
CA TRP A 124 0.57 8.98 7.42
C TRP A 124 1.28 7.77 6.80
N SER A 125 1.56 6.73 7.61
CA SER A 125 2.18 5.49 7.14
C SER A 125 1.30 4.75 6.11
N ALA A 126 -0.01 4.66 6.38
CA ALA A 126 -0.95 4.06 5.44
C ALA A 126 -1.00 4.82 4.11
N LEU A 127 -0.89 6.15 4.15
CA LEU A 127 -0.86 6.99 2.96
C LEU A 127 0.42 6.80 2.15
N ASP A 128 1.55 6.64 2.82
CA ASP A 128 2.84 6.37 2.19
C ASP A 128 2.83 5.07 1.37
N TRP A 129 2.29 4.00 1.95
CA TRP A 129 2.10 2.70 1.31
C TRP A 129 1.04 2.73 0.21
N LEU A 130 -0.04 3.50 0.40
CA LEU A 130 -1.05 3.68 -0.63
C LEU A 130 -0.47 4.38 -1.87
N GLY A 131 0.37 5.41 -1.66
CA GLY A 131 1.12 6.06 -2.72
C GLY A 131 2.03 5.08 -3.47
N GLN A 132 2.79 4.25 -2.75
CA GLN A 132 3.62 3.20 -3.35
C GLN A 132 2.81 2.21 -4.18
N ALA A 133 1.67 1.74 -3.66
CA ALA A 133 0.77 0.86 -4.39
C ALA A 133 0.26 1.50 -5.69
N ALA A 134 -0.10 2.80 -5.64
CA ALA A 134 -0.58 3.54 -6.79
C ALA A 134 0.50 3.74 -7.86
N VAL A 135 1.71 4.13 -7.46
CA VAL A 135 2.86 4.32 -8.37
C VAL A 135 3.24 2.99 -9.00
N ALA A 136 3.34 1.91 -8.22
CA ALA A 136 3.59 0.56 -8.73
C ALA A 136 2.51 0.13 -9.72
N ALA A 137 1.22 0.28 -9.38
CA ALA A 137 0.11 -0.08 -10.26
C ALA A 137 0.10 0.74 -11.57
N HIS A 138 0.39 2.04 -11.50
CA HIS A 138 0.51 2.89 -12.68
C HIS A 138 1.68 2.44 -13.57
N TRP A 139 2.83 2.15 -12.97
CA TRP A 139 4.02 1.67 -13.68
C TRP A 139 3.77 0.32 -14.37
N GLU A 140 3.15 -0.64 -13.65
CA GLU A 140 2.77 -1.96 -14.19
C GLU A 140 1.83 -1.80 -15.40
N ARG A 141 0.83 -0.91 -15.30
CA ARG A 141 -0.09 -0.61 -16.42
C ARG A 141 0.63 -0.03 -17.62
N ARG A 142 1.57 0.91 -17.41
CA ARG A 142 2.29 1.61 -18.48
C ARG A 142 3.27 0.69 -19.22
N HIS A 143 3.90 -0.27 -18.53
CA HIS A 143 4.93 -1.13 -19.12
C HIS A 143 4.44 -2.53 -19.49
N GLY A 144 3.22 -2.92 -19.09
CA GLY A 144 2.70 -4.27 -19.32
C GLY A 144 3.43 -5.35 -18.53
N LEU A 145 4.11 -4.95 -17.45
CA LEU A 145 4.88 -5.81 -16.55
C LEU A 145 4.20 -5.91 -15.19
N LEU A 146 4.49 -6.96 -14.44
CA LEU A 146 4.04 -7.16 -13.07
C LEU A 146 5.25 -7.12 -12.14
N LEU A 147 5.13 -6.40 -11.02
CA LEU A 147 6.16 -6.28 -9.99
C LEU A 147 5.94 -7.29 -8.87
N TRP A 148 6.98 -8.07 -8.57
CA TRP A 148 6.98 -9.09 -7.55
C TRP A 148 8.05 -8.79 -6.50
N ARG A 149 7.69 -9.06 -5.24
CA ARG A 149 8.61 -8.96 -4.09
C ARG A 149 9.02 -10.35 -3.62
N GLY A 150 10.29 -10.48 -3.25
CA GLY A 150 10.84 -11.68 -2.62
C GLY A 150 10.89 -12.88 -3.56
N HIS A 151 11.31 -12.65 -4.81
CA HIS A 151 11.58 -13.71 -5.78
C HIS A 151 13.02 -14.25 -5.65
N VAL A 152 13.98 -13.38 -5.34
CA VAL A 152 15.39 -13.78 -5.23
C VAL A 152 15.62 -14.46 -3.88
N ASP A 153 15.96 -15.74 -3.91
CA ASP A 153 16.29 -16.50 -2.72
C ASP A 153 17.46 -15.84 -1.95
N GLY A 154 17.27 -15.63 -0.65
CA GLY A 154 18.22 -14.93 0.21
C GLY A 154 18.14 -13.40 0.18
N ARG A 155 17.33 -12.78 -0.70
CA ARG A 155 17.14 -11.32 -0.78
C ARG A 155 15.65 -10.93 -0.87
N PRO A 156 14.89 -11.03 0.23
CA PRO A 156 13.45 -10.78 0.24
C PRO A 156 13.05 -9.33 -0.09
N TRP A 157 14.00 -8.40 -0.07
CA TRP A 157 13.80 -6.99 -0.45
C TRP A 157 13.97 -6.73 -1.96
N GLU A 158 14.51 -7.69 -2.73
CA GLU A 158 14.78 -7.48 -4.15
C GLU A 158 13.50 -7.62 -4.98
N LEU A 159 13.31 -6.66 -5.89
CA LEU A 159 12.17 -6.60 -6.80
C LEU A 159 12.48 -7.37 -8.07
N SER A 160 11.46 -8.05 -8.59
CA SER A 160 11.53 -8.78 -9.85
C SER A 160 10.33 -8.45 -10.72
N VAL A 161 10.50 -8.56 -12.04
CA VAL A 161 9.46 -8.24 -13.02
C VAL A 161 9.16 -9.43 -13.92
N SER A 162 7.87 -9.68 -14.14
CA SER A 162 7.39 -10.66 -15.13
C SER A 162 6.48 -9.98 -16.16
N ARG A 163 6.35 -10.58 -17.34
CA ARG A 163 5.31 -10.13 -18.29
C ARG A 163 3.92 -10.40 -17.73
N ARG A 164 2.99 -9.50 -18.02
CA ARG A 164 1.58 -9.74 -17.72
C ARG A 164 1.08 -10.92 -18.58
N PRO A 165 0.37 -11.91 -18.00
CA PRO A 165 -0.29 -12.93 -18.80
C PRO A 165 -1.23 -12.26 -19.80
N PRO A 166 -1.32 -12.75 -21.05
CA PRO A 166 -2.33 -12.24 -21.98
C PRO A 166 -3.70 -12.39 -21.34
N THR A 167 -4.50 -11.32 -21.38
CA THR A 167 -5.88 -11.34 -20.92
C THR A 167 -6.58 -12.49 -21.63
N ARG A 168 -6.99 -13.53 -20.89
CA ARG A 168 -7.82 -14.59 -21.47
C ARG A 168 -9.11 -13.91 -21.93
N THR A 169 -9.40 -14.01 -23.22
CA THR A 169 -10.74 -13.73 -23.73
C THR A 169 -11.73 -14.65 -23.00
N ALA A 170 -13.00 -14.24 -22.90
CA ALA A 170 -14.05 -15.00 -22.21
C ALA A 170 -14.18 -16.48 -22.68
N THR A 171 -13.61 -16.80 -23.84
CA THR A 171 -13.52 -18.13 -24.46
C THR A 171 -12.29 -18.96 -24.07
N GLY A 172 -11.38 -18.45 -23.23
CA GLY A 172 -10.21 -19.20 -22.74
C GLY A 172 -9.09 -19.41 -23.77
N ALA A 173 -9.24 -18.90 -25.00
CA ALA A 173 -8.23 -19.00 -26.05
C ALA A 173 -7.08 -18.00 -25.84
N ARG A 174 -5.85 -18.38 -26.23
CA ARG A 174 -4.72 -17.44 -26.33
C ARG A 174 -5.01 -16.46 -27.48
N PRO A 175 -4.69 -15.15 -27.33
CA PRO A 175 -4.72 -14.23 -28.46
C PRO A 175 -3.68 -14.66 -29.50
N ALA A 176 -4.06 -14.57 -30.77
CA ALA A 176 -3.23 -14.89 -31.94
C ALA A 176 -2.04 -13.93 -32.08
#